data_AF-A0A0H1BE84-F1
#
_entry.id   AF-A0A0H1BE84-F1
#
_cell.length_a   1.000
_cell.length_b   1.000
_cell.length_c   1.000
_cell.angle_alpha   90.00
_cell.angle_beta   90.00
_cell.angle_gamma   90.00
#
_symmetry.space_group_name_H-M   'P 1'
#
loop_
_entity.id
_entity.type
_entity.pdbx_description
1 polymer ?
#
loop_
_entity_poly.entity_id
_entity_poly.type
_entity_poly.pdbx_seq_one_letter_code
_entity_poly.pdbx_strand_id
1 'polypeptide(L)' 'MAKMDLYWQFIVGMLTNQGAMPLQRIIMMLKIVVPGGFPFSSEELRGFLSQMVAKGKLEVVSGGSYKIVA' A
#
# COMPACT_ATOMS: atom_id res chain seq x y z
N MET A 1 8.19 -6.10 -12.57
CA MET A 1 7.89 -6.62 -11.22
C MET A 1 8.81 -6.02 -10.15
N ALA A 2 10.14 -5.98 -10.34
CA ALA A 2 11.11 -5.47 -9.34
C ALA A 2 10.82 -4.09 -8.71
N LYS A 3 10.17 -3.14 -9.41
CA LYS A 3 9.82 -1.84 -8.83
C LYS A 3 8.65 -1.93 -7.82
N MET A 4 7.67 -2.80 -8.06
CA MET A 4 6.50 -2.91 -7.18
C MET A 4 6.85 -3.57 -5.84
N ASP A 5 7.82 -4.49 -5.86
CA ASP A 5 8.32 -5.12 -4.63
C ASP A 5 8.99 -4.11 -3.69
N LEU A 6 9.68 -3.09 -4.23
CA LEU A 6 10.22 -1.98 -3.45
C LEU A 6 9.10 -1.17 -2.79
N TYR A 7 8.09 -0.76 -3.55
CA TYR A 7 6.93 -0.03 -3.01
C TYR A 7 6.17 -0.85 -1.97
N TRP A 8 6.11 -2.18 -2.15
CA TRP A 8 5.53 -3.08 -1.17
C TRP A 8 6.26 -3.02 0.18
N GLN A 9 7.59 -3.00 0.21
CA GLN A 9 8.34 -2.87 1.46
C GLN A 9 8.01 -1.55 2.18
N PHE A 10 7.87 -0.44 1.44
CA PHE A 10 7.41 0.82 2.03
C PHE A 10 5.98 0.72 2.58
N ILE A 11 5.05 0.08 1.85
CA ILE A 11 3.67 -0.11 2.29
C ILE A 11 3.60 -0.94 3.57
N VAL A 12 4.34 -2.06 3.64
CA VAL A 12 4.43 -2.89 4.85
C VAL A 12 4.97 -2.07 6.02
N GLY A 13 6.06 -1.33 5.81
CA GLY A 13 6.62 -0.45 6.84
C GLY A 13 5.61 0.59 7.33
N MET A 14 4.88 1.25 6.42
CA MET A 14 3.87 2.24 6.80
C MET A 14 2.72 1.62 7.58
N LEU A 15 2.15 0.52 7.11
CA LEU A 15 1.00 -0.12 7.76
C LEU A 15 1.37 -0.76 9.10
N THR A 16 2.61 -1.24 9.24
CA THR A 16 3.14 -1.76 10.50
C THR A 16 3.33 -0.65 11.54
N ASN A 17 3.90 0.49 11.12
CA ASN A 17 4.24 1.58 12.04
C ASN A 17 3.08 2.53 12.35
N GLN A 18 2.18 2.78 11.38
CA GLN A 18 1.10 3.77 11.51
C GLN A 18 -0.30 3.15 11.59
N GLY A 19 -0.41 1.83 11.47
CA GLY A 19 -1.68 1.12 11.48
C GLY A 19 -2.45 1.21 10.16
N ALA A 20 -3.75 0.96 10.22
CA ALA A 20 -4.59 0.88 9.04
C ALA A 20 -4.76 2.25 8.34
N MET A 21 -4.68 2.27 7.01
CA MET A 21 -4.73 3.53 6.24
C MET A 21 -5.56 3.40 4.95
N PRO A 22 -6.27 4.46 4.54
CA PRO A 22 -6.98 4.48 3.25
C PRO A 22 -6.02 4.56 2.06
N LEU A 23 -6.46 4.07 0.90
CA LEU A 23 -5.69 4.07 -0.36
C LEU A 23 -5.03 5.42 -0.64
N GLN A 24 -5.79 6.52 -0.51
CA GLN A 24 -5.32 7.86 -0.83
C GLN A 24 -4.15 8.30 0.06
N ARG A 25 -4.14 7.88 1.34
CA ARG A 25 -3.04 8.15 2.28
C ARG A 25 -1.79 7.35 1.90
N ILE A 26 -1.97 6.08 1.52
CA ILE A 26 -0.86 5.24 1.02
C ILE A 26 -0.22 5.89 -0.21
N ILE A 27 -1.02 6.32 -1.21
CA ILE A 27 -0.52 7.00 -2.41
C ILE A 27 0.25 8.27 -2.06
N MET A 28 -0.33 9.11 -1.19
CA MET A 28 0.30 10.36 -0.77
C MET A 28 1.65 10.11 -0.12
N MET A 29 1.72 9.14 0.80
CA MET A 29 2.98 8.81 1.47
C MET A 29 4.01 8.26 0.48
N LEU A 30 3.64 7.36 -0.42
CA LEU A 30 4.57 6.83 -1.44
C LEU A 30 5.15 7.94 -2.33
N LYS A 31 4.35 8.98 -2.66
CA LYS A 31 4.84 10.14 -3.42
C LYS A 31 5.86 10.99 -2.64
N ILE A 32 5.78 11.01 -1.31
CA ILE A 32 6.68 11.78 -0.44
C ILE A 32 7.94 10.99 -0.08
N VAL A 33 7.79 9.73 0.32
CA VAL A 33 8.89 8.94 0.91
C VAL A 33 9.78 8.26 -0.11
N VAL A 34 9.31 8.03 -1.34
CA VAL A 34 10.09 7.35 -2.38
C VAL A 34 10.84 8.39 -3.21
N PRO A 35 12.19 8.37 -3.24
CA PRO A 35 12.95 9.24 -4.12
C PRO A 35 12.55 9.04 -5.59
N GLY A 36 12.27 10.13 -6.30
CA GLY A 36 11.73 10.08 -7.66
C GLY A 36 10.22 9.82 -7.76
N GLY A 37 9.53 9.68 -6.61
CA GLY A 37 8.08 9.61 -6.50
C GLY A 37 7.48 8.22 -6.77
N PHE A 38 6.14 8.20 -6.79
CA PHE A 38 5.34 7.01 -7.10
C PHE A 38 4.75 7.14 -8.52
N PRO A 39 5.25 6.37 -9.50
CA PRO A 39 4.91 6.57 -10.92
C PRO A 39 3.62 5.88 -11.36
N PHE A 40 2.97 5.11 -10.48
CA PHE A 40 1.76 4.37 -10.80
C PHE A 40 0.50 5.16 -10.48
N SER A 41 -0.56 4.87 -11.23
CA SER A 41 -1.90 5.38 -10.99
C SER A 41 -2.52 4.81 -9.71
N SER A 42 -3.58 5.47 -9.23
CA SER A 42 -4.38 4.99 -8.11
C SER A 42 -5.01 3.61 -8.39
N GLU A 43 -5.37 3.33 -9.65
CA GLU A 43 -5.99 2.06 -10.06
C GLU A 43 -4.99 0.92 -10.04
N GLU A 44 -3.78 1.14 -10.55
CA GLU A 44 -2.70 0.14 -10.51
C GLU A 44 -2.34 -0.22 -9.07
N LEU A 45 -2.23 0.79 -8.19
CA LEU A 45 -1.98 0.52 -6.78
C LEU A 45 -3.16 -0.22 -6.12
N ARG A 46 -4.40 0.19 -6.41
CA ARG A 46 -5.58 -0.50 -5.89
C ARG A 46 -5.59 -1.97 -6.31
N GLY A 47 -5.34 -2.25 -7.59
CA GLY A 47 -5.26 -3.60 -8.13
C GLY A 47 -4.18 -4.42 -7.42
N PHE A 48 -3.00 -3.84 -7.20
CA PHE A 48 -1.92 -4.48 -6.44
C PHE A 48 -2.32 -4.78 -4.98
N LEU A 49 -2.92 -3.81 -4.27
CA LEU A 49 -3.36 -4.01 -2.89
C LEU A 49 -4.48 -5.06 -2.79
N SER A 50 -5.40 -5.09 -3.76
CA SER A 50 -6.41 -6.15 -3.87
C SER A 50 -5.80 -7.54 -4.04
N GLN A 51 -4.71 -7.66 -4.82
CA GLN A 51 -3.96 -8.92 -4.91
C GLN A 51 -3.29 -9.29 -3.57
N MET A 52 -2.79 -8.31 -2.80
CA MET A 52 -2.22 -8.56 -1.47
C MET A 52 -3.30 -9.00 -0.46
N VAL A 53 -4.52 -8.46 -0.57
CA VAL A 53 -5.67 -8.93 0.20
C VAL A 53 -6.02 -10.38 -0.16
N ALA A 54 -6.11 -10.71 -1.46
CA ALA A 54 -6.37 -12.07 -1.91
C ALA A 54 -5.28 -13.07 -1.46
N LYS A 55 -4.04 -12.61 -1.27
CA LYS A 55 -2.92 -13.39 -0.73
C LYS A 55 -2.89 -13.44 0.82
N GLY A 56 -3.87 -12.86 1.50
CA GLY A 56 -3.94 -12.82 2.97
C GLY A 56 -2.84 -11.99 3.62
N LYS A 57 -2.19 -11.07 2.88
CA LYS A 57 -1.17 -10.16 3.43
C LYS A 57 -1.77 -8.88 3.99
N LEU A 58 -2.93 -8.49 3.46
CA LEU A 58 -3.69 -7.33 3.90
C LEU A 58 -5.14 -7.73 4.17
N GLU A 59 -5.78 -6.97 5.03
CA GLU A 59 -7.24 -6.98 5.18
C GLU A 59 -7.79 -5.58 4.91
N VAL A 60 -9.03 -5.51 4.44
CA VAL A 60 -9.77 -4.26 4.31
C VAL A 60 -10.64 -4.10 5.54
N VAL A 61 -10.39 -3.05 6.32
CA VAL A 61 -11.15 -2.71 7.53
C VAL A 61 -12.15 -1.59 7.26
N SER A 62 -12.86 -1.16 8.29
CA SER A 62 -13.86 -0.08 8.22
C SER A 62 -13.31 1.17 7.51
N GLY A 63 -14.18 1.81 6.72
CA GLY A 63 -13.81 2.98 5.91
C GLY A 63 -12.93 2.68 4.70
N GLY A 64 -12.77 1.41 4.31
CA GLY A 64 -11.99 1.02 3.13
C GLY A 64 -10.48 1.15 3.33
N SER A 65 -10.02 1.11 4.59
CA SER A 65 -8.61 1.17 4.93
C SER A 65 -7.95 -0.20 4.82
N TYR A 66 -6.69 -0.22 4.43
CA TYR A 66 -5.88 -1.44 4.40
C TYR A 66 -5.12 -1.59 5.71
N LYS A 67 -5.06 -2.81 6.24
CA LYS A 67 -4.30 -3.17 7.44
C LYS A 67 -3.44 -4.40 7.15
N ILE A 68 -2.25 -4.47 7.77
CA ILE A 68 -1.39 -5.64 7.68
C ILE A 68 -2.04 -6.82 8.42
N VAL A 69 -2.06 -8.00 7.80
CA VAL A 69 -2.44 -9.25 8.46
C VAL A 69 -1.15 -9.81 9.07
N ALA A 70 -1.09 -9.82 10.40
CA ALA A 70 0.02 -10.38 11.18
C ALA A 70 -0.19 -11.88 11.43
#